data_AF-A0A4R7JUH9-F1
#
_entry.id   AF-A0A4R7JUH9-F1
#
_cell.length_a   1.000
_cell.length_b   1.000
_cell.length_c   1.000
_cell.angle_alpha   90.00
_cell.angle_beta   90.00
_cell.angle_gamma   90.00
#
_symmetry.space_group_name_H-M   'P 1'
#
loop_
_entity.id
_entity.type
_entity.pdbx_description
1 polymer ?
#
loop_
_entity_poly.entity_id
_entity_poly.type
_entity_poly.pdbx_seq_one_letter_code
_entity_poly.pdbx_strand_id
1 'polypeptide(L)'
;MAIKFTVAIFLLLLMQCQNDDMPYDDTPIDDTSLVGEWLLTESYVSPGGATDWKDVEEGYRYFFDEVGNYERTDFNRSLLETGSYEIKEEELYLYFTTEGEKDTLGYWADFNESKSKLTLSPSYPYICIEGCSYRFDRE
;
A
#
# COMPACT_ATOMS: atom_id res chain seq x y z
N MET A 1 -9.30 32.17 52.32
CA MET A 1 -8.06 31.71 51.64
C MET A 1 -8.23 30.25 51.27
N ALA A 2 -8.56 29.94 50.02
CA ALA A 2 -8.45 28.59 49.47
C ALA A 2 -8.52 28.62 47.92
N ILE A 3 -7.88 29.61 47.30
CA ILE A 3 -7.68 29.66 45.84
C ILE A 3 -6.22 29.28 45.60
N LYS A 4 -5.84 28.01 45.81
CA LYS A 4 -4.43 27.58 45.54
C LYS A 4 -4.23 26.13 45.07
N PHE A 5 -5.27 25.35 44.77
CA PHE A 5 -5.06 23.94 44.35
C PHE A 5 -5.72 23.49 43.05
N THR A 6 -6.39 24.38 42.31
CA THR A 6 -7.09 24.02 41.06
C THR A 6 -6.29 24.22 39.77
N VAL A 7 -5.06 24.76 39.83
CA VAL A 7 -4.25 25.06 38.63
C VAL A 7 -3.25 23.95 38.28
N ALA A 8 -2.97 23.02 39.19
CA ALA A 8 -1.88 22.05 38.99
C ALA A 8 -2.24 20.83 38.11
N ILE A 9 -3.53 20.55 37.88
CA ILE A 9 -3.97 19.37 37.11
C ILE A 9 -4.11 19.66 35.60
N PHE A 10 -4.19 20.94 35.19
CA PHE A 10 -4.39 21.30 33.78
C PHE A 10 -3.09 21.35 32.95
N LEU A 11 -1.91 21.26 33.59
CA LEU A 11 -0.61 21.28 32.89
C LEU A 11 -0.13 19.91 32.39
N LEU A 12 -0.81 18.81 32.76
CA LEU A 12 -0.40 17.45 32.36
C LEU A 12 -0.93 17.02 30.98
N LEU A 13 -1.75 17.85 30.32
CA LEU A 13 -2.34 17.55 29.01
C LEU A 13 -1.51 18.06 27.81
N LEU A 14 -0.32 18.64 28.05
CA LEU A 14 0.51 19.25 27.00
C LEU A 14 1.74 18.41 26.60
N MET A 15 1.87 17.16 27.06
CA MET A 15 2.98 16.26 26.70
C MET A 15 2.56 15.03 25.89
N GLN A 16 1.63 15.20 24.95
CA GLN A 16 1.38 14.17 23.91
C GLN A 16 1.70 14.76 22.53
N CYS A 17 2.97 15.03 22.29
CA CYS A 17 3.54 14.92 20.94
C CYS A 17 4.29 13.60 20.91
N GLN A 18 3.66 12.54 20.41
CA GLN A 18 4.41 11.41 19.90
C GLN A 18 4.92 11.83 18.52
N ASN A 19 6.25 11.97 18.39
CA ASN A 19 6.87 11.89 17.08
C ASN A 19 6.69 10.45 16.62
N ASP A 20 5.83 10.22 15.62
CA ASP A 20 5.72 8.95 14.89
C ASP A 20 6.87 8.80 13.89
N ASP A 21 8.09 8.99 14.36
CA ASP A 21 9.30 8.46 13.73
C ASP A 21 9.37 6.97 14.13
N MET A 22 8.39 6.20 13.64
CA MET A 22 8.34 4.76 13.84
C MET A 22 9.55 4.15 13.09
N PRO A 23 10.46 3.44 13.77
CA PRO A 23 11.51 2.69 13.10
C PRO A 23 10.86 1.68 12.14
N TYR A 24 11.47 1.46 10.97
CA TYR A 24 11.12 0.32 10.13
C TYR A 24 11.14 -0.96 10.99
N ASP A 25 10.02 -1.67 11.00
CA ASP A 25 9.88 -2.91 11.75
C ASP A 25 10.52 -4.04 10.93
N ASP A 26 11.75 -4.43 11.28
CA ASP A 26 12.50 -5.48 10.58
C ASP A 26 11.94 -6.90 10.84
N THR A 27 10.74 -7.04 11.41
CA THR A 27 10.09 -8.33 11.59
C THR A 27 9.69 -8.92 10.25
N PRO A 28 10.05 -10.18 9.96
CA PRO A 28 9.57 -10.86 8.75
C PRO A 28 8.04 -10.93 8.71
N ILE A 29 7.47 -10.77 7.52
CA ILE A 29 6.02 -10.91 7.32
C ILE A 29 5.60 -12.38 7.38
N ASP A 30 4.39 -12.64 7.90
CA ASP A 30 3.86 -14.00 8.03
C ASP A 30 3.44 -14.63 6.69
N ASP A 31 3.06 -13.83 5.68
CA ASP A 31 2.69 -14.30 4.34
C ASP A 31 3.67 -13.81 3.27
N THR A 32 4.51 -14.73 2.79
CA THR A 32 5.52 -14.45 1.76
C THR A 32 5.01 -14.61 0.32
N SER A 33 3.71 -14.78 0.10
CA SER A 33 3.14 -15.01 -1.23
C SER A 33 3.38 -13.85 -2.19
N LEU A 34 3.44 -12.62 -1.65
CA LEU A 34 3.67 -11.39 -2.38
C LEU A 34 5.15 -11.11 -2.65
N VAL A 35 6.08 -11.72 -1.89
CA VAL A 35 7.52 -11.45 -1.99
C VAL A 35 8.03 -11.75 -3.42
N GLY A 36 8.78 -10.81 -3.97
CA GLY A 36 9.35 -10.90 -5.31
C GLY A 36 8.95 -9.74 -6.23
N GLU A 37 9.17 -9.96 -7.52
CA GLU A 37 8.97 -8.98 -8.58
C GLU A 37 7.66 -9.25 -9.35
N TRP A 38 6.88 -8.20 -9.57
CA TRP A 38 5.57 -8.25 -10.22
C TRP A 38 5.45 -7.16 -11.28
N LEU A 39 5.34 -7.56 -12.55
CA LEU A 39 5.16 -6.65 -13.69
C LEU A 39 3.68 -6.50 -14.03
N LEU A 40 3.17 -5.27 -14.12
CA LEU A 40 1.83 -4.99 -14.63
C LEU A 40 1.73 -5.39 -16.10
N THR A 41 0.83 -6.32 -16.45
CA THR A 41 0.66 -6.80 -17.83
C THR A 41 -0.75 -6.56 -18.38
N GLU A 42 -1.77 -6.43 -17.53
CA GLU A 42 -3.13 -6.11 -17.97
C GLU A 42 -3.81 -5.11 -17.03
N SER A 43 -4.65 -4.25 -17.58
CA SER A 43 -5.51 -3.34 -16.83
C SER A 43 -6.96 -3.47 -17.24
N TYR A 44 -7.85 -3.31 -16.26
CA TYR A 44 -9.28 -3.27 -16.44
C TYR A 44 -9.80 -2.00 -15.77
N VAL A 45 -10.45 -1.14 -16.54
CA VAL A 45 -11.11 0.07 -16.04
C VAL A 45 -12.47 0.15 -16.72
N SER A 46 -13.54 -0.04 -15.95
CA SER A 46 -14.90 0.03 -16.49
C SER A 46 -15.43 1.46 -16.45
N PRO A 47 -16.07 1.94 -17.53
CA PRO A 47 -16.79 3.22 -17.55
C PRO A 47 -18.27 3.06 -17.14
N GLY A 48 -18.60 2.04 -16.32
CA GLY A 48 -19.98 1.73 -15.92
C GLY A 48 -20.73 0.80 -16.86
N GLY A 49 -20.02 0.06 -17.71
CA GLY A 49 -20.57 -0.89 -18.67
C GLY A 49 -19.63 -2.07 -18.95
N ALA A 50 -20.02 -2.94 -19.88
CA ALA A 50 -19.15 -4.03 -20.32
C ALA A 50 -17.87 -3.46 -20.94
N THR A 51 -16.72 -3.91 -20.46
CA THR A 51 -15.40 -3.60 -20.99
C THR A 51 -14.53 -4.85 -20.89
N ASP A 52 -13.41 -4.84 -21.60
CA ASP A 52 -12.43 -5.93 -21.62
C ASP A 52 -11.14 -5.51 -20.93
N TRP A 53 -10.39 -6.50 -20.47
CA TRP A 53 -8.99 -6.32 -20.09
C TRP A 53 -8.17 -5.79 -21.28
N LYS A 54 -7.22 -4.91 -20.98
CA LYS A 54 -6.30 -4.31 -21.94
C LYS A 54 -4.87 -4.64 -21.55
N ASP A 55 -4.11 -5.14 -22.51
CA ASP A 55 -2.67 -5.38 -22.35
C ASP A 55 -1.94 -4.06 -22.06
N VAL A 56 -0.93 -4.13 -21.21
CA VAL A 56 -0.05 -3.02 -20.84
C VAL A 56 1.37 -3.38 -21.30
N GLU A 57 1.81 -2.78 -22.41
CA GLU A 57 3.13 -3.09 -22.99
C GLU A 57 4.30 -2.60 -22.11
N GLU A 58 4.16 -1.42 -21.51
CA GLU A 58 5.19 -0.79 -20.69
C GLU A 58 4.71 -0.62 -19.23
N GLY A 59 4.36 -1.74 -18.59
CA GLY A 59 3.87 -1.75 -17.21
C GLY A 59 4.92 -1.36 -16.17
N TYR A 60 4.48 -0.76 -15.07
CA TYR A 60 5.32 -0.57 -13.89
C TYR A 60 5.51 -1.89 -13.13
N ARG A 61 6.51 -1.93 -12.24
CA ARG A 61 6.80 -3.09 -11.40
C ARG A 61 6.65 -2.77 -9.94
N TYR A 62 6.23 -3.77 -9.18
CA TYR A 62 6.41 -3.81 -7.73
C TYR A 62 7.50 -4.82 -7.36
N PHE A 63 8.31 -4.44 -6.38
CA PHE A 63 9.26 -5.31 -5.70
C PHE A 63 8.87 -5.35 -4.23
N PHE A 64 8.52 -6.52 -3.71
CA PHE A 64 8.16 -6.72 -2.30
C PHE A 64 9.22 -7.57 -1.61
N ASP A 65 9.74 -7.12 -0.48
CA ASP A 65 10.75 -7.84 0.31
C ASP A 65 10.15 -8.63 1.50
N GLU A 66 10.95 -9.48 2.14
CA GLU A 66 10.48 -10.35 3.23
C GLU A 66 10.22 -9.60 4.56
N VAL A 67 10.58 -8.32 4.64
CA VAL A 67 10.48 -7.50 5.87
C VAL A 67 9.44 -6.39 5.73
N GLY A 68 8.59 -6.45 4.69
CA GLY A 68 7.45 -5.55 4.56
C GLY A 68 7.76 -4.22 3.88
N ASN A 69 8.83 -4.12 3.08
CA ASN A 69 9.08 -2.95 2.22
C ASN A 69 8.74 -3.24 0.77
N TYR A 70 8.37 -2.18 0.05
CA TYR A 70 8.20 -2.25 -1.38
C TYR A 70 8.88 -1.11 -2.13
N GLU A 71 9.23 -1.40 -3.38
CA GLU A 71 9.61 -0.41 -4.38
C GLU A 71 8.66 -0.50 -5.57
N ARG A 72 8.32 0.64 -6.17
CA ARG A 72 7.66 0.71 -7.48
C ARG A 72 8.59 1.36 -8.48
N THR A 73 8.76 0.73 -9.64
CA THR A 73 9.56 1.29 -10.74
C THR A 73 8.73 1.44 -12.00
N ASP A 74 9.16 2.31 -12.91
CA ASP A 74 8.64 2.30 -14.28
C ASP A 74 9.08 1.03 -15.03
N PHE A 75 8.68 0.91 -16.30
CA PHE A 75 9.05 -0.20 -17.16
C PHE A 75 10.58 -0.36 -17.36
N ASN A 76 11.31 0.75 -17.34
CA ASN A 76 12.76 0.82 -17.50
C ASN A 76 13.53 0.65 -16.18
N ARG A 77 12.83 0.29 -15.09
CA ARG A 77 13.37 0.12 -13.73
C ARG A 77 13.88 1.41 -13.09
N SER A 78 13.37 2.57 -13.49
CA SER A 78 13.57 3.82 -12.76
C SER A 78 12.67 3.84 -11.54
N LEU A 79 13.23 4.14 -10.36
CA LEU A 79 12.47 4.23 -9.11
C LEU A 79 11.40 5.33 -9.19
N LEU A 80 10.15 4.98 -8.90
CA LEU A 80 9.01 5.89 -8.84
C LEU A 80 8.56 6.17 -7.41
N GLU A 81 8.55 5.14 -6.56
CA GLU A 81 8.00 5.20 -5.21
C GLU A 81 8.62 4.09 -4.36
N THR A 82 8.74 4.35 -3.06
CA THR A 82 9.13 3.35 -2.06
C THR A 82 8.24 3.48 -0.84
N GLY A 83 8.04 2.40 -0.12
CA GLY A 83 7.25 2.42 1.10
C GLY A 83 7.29 1.10 1.85
N SER A 84 6.40 0.97 2.82
CA SER A 84 6.13 -0.29 3.50
C SER A 84 4.79 -0.86 3.05
N TYR A 85 4.60 -2.16 3.26
CA TYR A 85 3.36 -2.83 2.94
C TYR A 85 2.93 -3.79 4.04
N GLU A 86 1.64 -4.09 4.06
CA GLU A 86 1.05 -5.06 4.98
C GLU A 86 -0.08 -5.82 4.28
N ILE A 87 -0.23 -7.11 4.59
CA ILE A 87 -1.38 -7.91 4.15
C ILE A 87 -2.27 -8.22 5.35
N LYS A 88 -3.54 -7.83 5.28
CA LYS A 88 -4.55 -8.09 6.31
C LYS A 88 -5.80 -8.66 5.66
N GLU A 89 -6.21 -9.87 6.07
CA GLU A 89 -7.50 -10.47 5.66
C GLU A 89 -7.74 -10.42 4.14
N GLU A 90 -6.69 -10.67 3.33
CA GLU A 90 -6.68 -10.64 1.84
C GLU A 90 -6.59 -9.23 1.20
N GLU A 91 -6.46 -8.17 2.00
CA GLU A 91 -6.13 -6.83 1.52
C GLU A 91 -4.63 -6.52 1.64
N LEU A 92 -4.05 -6.00 0.57
CA LEU A 92 -2.72 -5.40 0.52
C LEU A 92 -2.84 -3.89 0.78
N TYR A 93 -2.15 -3.40 1.81
CA TYR A 93 -1.97 -1.98 2.08
C TYR A 93 -0.54 -1.56 1.72
N LEU A 94 -0.41 -0.45 0.99
CA LEU A 94 0.85 0.22 0.66
C LEU A 94 0.88 1.55 1.39
N TYR A 95 1.94 1.77 2.17
CA TYR A 95 2.18 3.00 2.92
C TYR A 95 3.39 3.72 2.35
N PHE A 96 3.21 4.96 1.91
CA PHE A 96 4.28 5.75 1.31
C PHE A 96 4.15 7.22 1.68
N THR A 97 5.16 8.01 1.32
CA THR A 97 5.18 9.45 1.58
C THR A 97 5.29 10.21 0.27
N THR A 98 4.33 11.10 0.03
CA THR A 98 4.32 12.00 -1.14
C THR A 98 4.44 13.43 -0.63
N GLU A 99 5.46 14.17 -1.09
CA GLU A 99 5.69 15.57 -0.70
C GLU A 99 5.76 15.83 0.82
N GLY A 100 6.15 14.80 1.60
CA GLY A 100 6.24 14.87 3.06
C GLY A 100 4.96 14.49 3.79
N GLU A 101 3.89 14.14 3.08
CA GLU A 101 2.64 13.66 3.64
C GLU A 101 2.54 12.13 3.54
N LYS A 102 2.12 11.47 4.62
CA LYS A 102 1.87 10.02 4.64
C LYS A 102 0.58 9.74 3.87
N ASP A 103 0.64 8.79 2.96
CA ASP A 103 -0.51 8.33 2.16
C ASP A 103 -0.65 6.80 2.26
N THR A 104 -1.80 6.28 1.84
CA THR A 104 -2.11 4.86 1.88
C THR A 104 -2.95 4.43 0.70
N LEU A 105 -2.52 3.36 0.03
CA LEU A 105 -3.31 2.66 -0.99
C LEU A 105 -3.64 1.26 -0.48
N GLY A 106 -4.90 0.86 -0.61
CA GLY A 106 -5.40 -0.47 -0.30
C GLY A 106 -5.87 -1.18 -1.56
N TYR A 107 -5.63 -2.48 -1.63
CA TYR A 107 -6.07 -3.35 -2.71
C TYR A 107 -6.57 -4.68 -2.17
N TRP A 108 -7.66 -5.19 -2.72
CA TRP A 108 -7.94 -6.63 -2.67
C TRP A 108 -6.90 -7.36 -3.51
N ALA A 109 -6.17 -8.31 -2.91
CA ALA A 109 -5.10 -9.06 -3.55
C ALA A 109 -5.52 -10.50 -3.81
N ASP A 110 -5.75 -10.85 -5.08
CA ASP A 110 -6.12 -12.19 -5.51
C ASP A 110 -4.99 -12.86 -6.30
N PHE A 111 -4.56 -14.03 -5.84
CA PHE A 111 -3.54 -14.82 -6.53
C PHE A 111 -4.19 -15.95 -7.32
N ASN A 112 -3.67 -16.22 -8.52
CA ASN A 112 -4.02 -17.48 -9.19
C ASN A 112 -3.46 -18.70 -8.43
N GLU A 113 -3.95 -19.89 -8.76
CA GLU A 113 -3.56 -21.13 -8.06
C GLU A 113 -2.04 -21.37 -8.02
N SER A 114 -1.31 -20.98 -9.07
CA SER A 114 0.15 -21.12 -9.15
C SER A 114 0.95 -19.98 -8.52
N LYS A 115 0.31 -18.95 -7.96
CA LYS A 115 0.93 -17.72 -7.44
C LYS A 115 1.92 -17.07 -8.42
N SER A 116 1.60 -17.16 -9.71
CA SER A 116 2.36 -16.56 -10.81
C SER A 116 1.65 -15.34 -11.39
N LYS A 117 0.38 -15.14 -11.04
CA LYS A 117 -0.42 -13.97 -11.41
C LYS A 117 -1.10 -13.39 -10.18
N LEU A 118 -0.99 -12.08 -10.03
CA LEU A 118 -1.60 -11.29 -8.96
C LEU A 118 -2.61 -10.33 -9.59
N THR A 119 -3.83 -10.30 -9.08
CA THR A 119 -4.84 -9.31 -9.43
C THR A 119 -5.04 -8.37 -8.25
N LEU A 120 -4.76 -7.09 -8.45
CA LEU A 120 -5.02 -6.02 -7.47
C LEU A 120 -6.26 -5.24 -7.88
N SER A 121 -7.23 -5.12 -6.98
CA SER A 121 -8.42 -4.28 -7.18
C SER A 121 -8.48 -3.22 -6.07
N PRO A 122 -8.51 -1.91 -6.38
CA PRO A 122 -8.45 -0.87 -5.37
C PRO A 122 -9.55 -1.02 -4.29
N SER A 123 -9.14 -1.03 -3.03
CA SER A 123 -10.02 -1.01 -1.85
C SER A 123 -10.00 0.34 -1.13
N TYR A 124 -8.85 1.04 -1.14
CA TYR A 124 -8.69 2.34 -0.47
C TYR A 124 -7.64 3.23 -1.16
N PRO A 125 -7.86 4.56 -1.26
CA PRO A 125 -9.17 5.20 -1.18
C PRO A 125 -10.06 4.65 -2.32
N TYR A 126 -11.36 4.89 -2.23
CA TYR A 126 -12.29 4.43 -3.26
C TYR A 126 -12.11 5.26 -4.54
N ILE A 127 -11.14 4.88 -5.38
CA ILE A 127 -10.72 5.62 -6.58
C ILE A 127 -11.54 5.27 -7.83
N CYS A 128 -12.22 4.13 -7.82
CA CYS A 128 -12.98 3.66 -8.96
C CYS A 128 -14.39 3.24 -8.56
N ILE A 129 -15.39 3.97 -9.05
CA ILE A 129 -16.81 3.69 -8.77
C ILE A 129 -17.31 2.49 -9.57
N GLU A 130 -16.88 2.40 -10.82
CA GLU A 130 -17.40 1.43 -11.80
C GLU A 130 -16.53 0.17 -11.91
N GLY A 131 -15.46 0.08 -11.13
CA GLY A 131 -14.56 -1.07 -11.04
C GLY A 131 -13.24 -0.86 -11.80
N CYS A 132 -12.13 -1.05 -11.07
CA CYS A 132 -10.78 -1.09 -11.62
C CYS A 132 -10.06 -2.32 -11.09
N SER A 133 -9.26 -2.97 -11.94
CA SER A 133 -8.39 -4.07 -11.54
C SER A 133 -7.13 -4.07 -12.39
N TYR A 134 -6.04 -4.56 -11.81
CA TYR A 134 -4.71 -4.59 -12.41
C TYR A 134 -4.15 -5.99 -12.25
N ARG A 135 -3.63 -6.58 -13.33
CA ARG A 135 -3.01 -7.91 -13.30
C ARG A 135 -1.52 -7.81 -13.50
N PHE A 136 -0.83 -8.53 -12.65
CA PHE A 136 0.61 -8.61 -12.64
C PHE A 136 1.05 -10.04 -12.85
N ASP A 137 2.07 -10.22 -13.67
CA ASP A 137 2.78 -11.47 -13.80
C ASP A 137 4.05 -11.43 -12.95
N ARG A 138 4.38 -12.56 -12.33
CA ARG A 138 5.60 -12.72 -11.55
C ARG A 138 6.81 -12.84 -12.46
N GLU A 139 7.89 -12.10 -12.17
CA GLU A 139 9.20 -12.20 -12.85
C GLU A 139 10.23 -12.99 -12.04
#